data_AF-A0A9D7U9A6-F1
#
_entry.id   AF-A0A9D7U9A6-F1
#
_cell.length_a   1.000
_cell.length_b   1.000
_cell.length_c   1.000
_cell.angle_alpha   90.00
_cell.angle_beta   90.00
_cell.angle_gamma   90.00
#
_symmetry.space_group_name_H-M   'P 1'
#
loop_
_entity.id
_entity.type
_entity.pdbx_description
1 polymer ?
#
loop_
_entity_poly.entity_id
_entity_poly.type
_entity_poly.pdbx_seq_one_letter_code
_entity_poly.pdbx_strand_id
1 'polypeptide(L)' 'MQYDVWGDTVNVASRMESTSLPGQIQTSEAFAALLSATSLGDSVERPVQVVERGTFEIKGKGMMKTYWLE' A
#
# COMPACT_ATOMS: atom_id res chain seq x y z
N MET A 1 -25.18 2.78 17.03
CA MET A 1 -24.67 1.54 16.44
C MET A 1 -23.27 1.84 15.92
N GLN A 2 -22.25 1.18 16.44
CA GLN A 2 -20.86 1.35 15.99
C GLN A 2 -20.51 0.14 15.12
N TYR A 3 -19.99 0.39 13.92
CA TYR A 3 -19.42 -0.65 13.06
C TYR A 3 -17.90 -0.52 13.10
N ASP A 4 -17.20 -1.66 13.15
CA ASP A 4 -15.75 -1.72 13.19
C ASP A 4 -15.25 -2.87 12.31
N VAL A 5 -14.03 -2.74 11.78
CA VAL A 5 -13.41 -3.70 10.87
C VAL A 5 -12.15 -4.25 11.51
N TRP A 6 -12.07 -5.57 11.62
CA TRP A 6 -10.97 -6.27 12.26
C TRP A 6 -10.35 -7.30 11.32
N GLY A 7 -9.08 -7.63 11.57
CA GLY A 7 -8.37 -8.65 10.82
C GLY A 7 -6.91 -8.31 10.59
N ASP A 8 -6.21 -9.27 10.01
CA ASP A 8 -4.79 -9.14 9.72
C ASP A 8 -4.50 -8.03 8.70
N THR A 9 -5.36 -7.85 7.69
CA THR A 9 -5.24 -6.78 6.69
C THR A 9 -5.25 -5.38 7.33
N VAL A 10 -6.17 -5.11 8.26
CA VAL A 10 -6.22 -3.79 8.94
C VAL A 10 -5.04 -3.59 9.89
N ASN A 11 -4.53 -4.67 10.50
CA ASN A 11 -3.29 -4.61 11.29
C ASN A 11 -2.09 -4.26 10.42
N VAL A 12 -1.93 -4.92 9.27
CA VAL A 12 -0.83 -4.63 8.32
C VAL A 12 -0.94 -3.20 7.81
N ALA A 13 -2.13 -2.75 7.41
CA ALA A 13 -2.35 -1.37 6.96
C ALA A 13 -1.94 -0.34 8.02
N SER A 14 -2.36 -0.54 9.28
CA SER A 14 -1.97 0.34 10.39
C SER A 14 -0.45 0.37 10.63
N ARG A 15 0.24 -0.78 10.48
CA ARG A 15 1.70 -0.84 10.60
C ARG A 15 2.40 -0.16 9.43
N MET A 16 1.91 -0.34 8.20
CA MET A 16 2.46 0.34 7.04
C MET A 16 2.32 1.86 7.18
N GLU A 17 1.15 2.34 7.59
CA GLU A 17 0.90 3.77 7.85
C GLU A 17 1.88 4.34 8.88
N SER A 18 2.15 3.62 9.97
CA SER A 18 3.09 4.06 11.01
C SER A 18 4.54 4.26 10.51
N THR A 19 4.87 3.66 9.37
CA THR A 19 6.18 3.78 8.71
C THR A 19 6.16 4.67 7.47
N SER A 20 5.03 5.28 7.16
CA SER A 20 4.86 6.14 5.98
C SER A 20 5.44 7.53 6.21
N LEU A 21 5.62 8.27 5.11
CA LEU A 21 6.06 9.66 5.11
C LEU A 21 4.85 10.58 4.96
N PRO A 22 4.81 11.73 5.68
CA PRO A 22 3.77 12.72 5.49
C PRO A 22 3.68 13.18 4.03
N GLY A 23 2.46 13.21 3.50
CA GLY A 23 2.20 13.65 2.12
C GLY A 23 2.54 12.61 1.04
N GLN A 24 2.94 11.40 1.41
CA GLN A 24 3.15 10.30 0.47
C GLN A 24 2.14 9.17 0.67
N ILE A 25 1.83 8.47 -0.43
CA ILE A 25 0.92 7.31 -0.42
C ILE A 25 1.75 6.04 -0.47
N GLN A 26 1.91 5.38 0.69
CA GLN A 26 2.57 4.08 0.78
C GLN A 26 1.60 2.95 0.43
N THR A 27 2.06 1.99 -0.35
CA THR A 27 1.28 0.80 -0.70
C THR A 27 2.05 -0.51 -0.62
N SER A 28 1.32 -1.61 -0.56
CA SER A 28 1.85 -2.98 -0.53
C SER A 28 2.12 -3.51 -1.93
N GLU A 29 3.00 -4.50 -2.03
CA GLU A 29 3.29 -5.19 -3.30
C GLU A 29 2.03 -5.74 -4.00
N ALA A 30 1.11 -6.32 -3.23
CA ALA A 30 -0.11 -6.89 -3.80
C ALA A 30 -0.98 -5.81 -4.48
N PHE A 31 -1.10 -4.63 -3.87
CA PHE A 31 -1.86 -3.53 -4.45
C PHE A 31 -1.15 -2.89 -5.64
N ALA A 32 0.17 -2.70 -5.54
CA ALA A 32 1.00 -2.24 -6.66
C ALA A 32 0.84 -3.14 -7.90
N ALA A 33 0.90 -4.46 -7.73
CA ALA A 33 0.72 -5.43 -8.81
C ALA A 33 -0.69 -5.36 -9.43
N LEU A 34 -1.74 -5.19 -8.62
CA LEU A 34 -3.11 -5.03 -9.10
C LEU A 34 -3.29 -3.71 -9.88
N LEU A 35 -2.68 -2.62 -9.42
CA LEU A 35 -2.66 -1.35 -10.14
C LEU A 35 -2.03 -1.48 -11.52
N SER A 36 -0.89 -2.18 -11.62
CA SER A 36 -0.24 -2.44 -12.91
C SER A 36 -1.03 -3.39 -13.81
N ALA A 37 -1.80 -4.32 -13.24
CA ALA A 37 -2.58 -5.30 -13.99
C ALA A 37 -3.97 -4.79 -14.43
N THR A 38 -4.43 -3.67 -13.87
CA THR A 38 -5.75 -3.10 -14.17
C THR A 38 -5.61 -1.91 -15.11
N SER A 39 -6.50 -1.80 -16.09
CA SER A 39 -6.64 -0.61 -16.96
C SER A 39 -7.12 0.64 -16.21
N LEU A 40 -7.17 0.59 -14.88
CA LEU A 40 -7.34 1.77 -14.03
C LEU A 40 -6.25 2.80 -14.31
N GLY A 41 -5.03 2.38 -14.61
CA GLY A 41 -3.96 3.28 -15.06
C GLY A 41 -4.34 4.11 -16.30
N ASP A 42 -5.15 3.55 -17.20
CA ASP A 42 -5.60 4.21 -18.44
C ASP A 42 -6.89 5.04 -18.26
N SER A 43 -7.64 4.78 -17.18
CA SER A 43 -8.91 5.47 -16.87
C SER A 43 -8.73 6.67 -15.95
N VAL A 44 -7.55 6.84 -15.36
CA VAL A 44 -7.22 7.98 -14.51
C VAL A 44 -6.59 9.07 -15.39
N GLU A 45 -7.03 10.32 -15.23
CA GLU A 45 -6.54 11.48 -16.01
C GLU A 45 -5.02 11.68 -15.90
N ARG A 46 -4.39 11.08 -14.89
CA ARG A 46 -2.94 11.07 -14.65
C ARG A 46 -2.47 9.64 -14.41
N PRO A 47 -1.45 9.15 -15.14
CA PRO A 47 -0.88 7.84 -14.88
C PRO A 47 -0.23 7.85 -13.49
N VAL A 48 -0.67 6.94 -12.62
CA VAL A 48 -0.09 6.75 -11.29
C VAL A 48 1.24 6.01 -11.45
N GLN A 49 2.33 6.62 -10.98
CA GLN A 49 3.64 5.98 -10.97
C GLN A 49 3.81 5.18 -9.70
N VAL A 50 4.26 3.93 -9.86
CA VAL A 50 4.56 3.04 -8.73
C VAL A 50 6.07 2.97 -8.57
N VAL A 51 6.59 3.59 -7.51
CA VAL A 51 8.03 3.66 -7.23
C VAL A 51 8.38 2.69 -6.12
N GLU A 52 9.36 1.81 -6.33
CA GLU A 52 9.82 0.89 -5.28
C GLU A 52 10.47 1.67 -4.14
N ARG A 53 9.96 1.50 -2.93
CA ARG A 53 10.55 2.06 -1.71
C ARG A 53 11.58 1.13 -1.10
N GLY A 54 11.35 -0.18 -1.23
CA GLY A 54 12.17 -1.25 -0.66
C GLY A 54 11.40 -2.11 0.34
N THR A 55 12.15 -2.97 1.05
CA THR A 55 11.60 -3.93 2.01
C THR A 55 11.61 -3.40 3.44
N PHE A 56 10.47 -3.52 4.13
CA PHE A 56 10.31 -3.16 5.53
C PHE A 56 9.87 -4.35 6.36
N GLU A 57 10.37 -4.45 7.59
CA GLU A 57 9.95 -5.49 8.51
C GLU A 57 8.59 -5.10 9.13
N ILE A 58 7.56 -5.88 8.80
CA ILE A 58 6.24 -5.77 9.41
C ILE A 58 6.12 -6.85 10.47
N LYS A 59 5.88 -6.45 11.72
CA LYS A 59 5.71 -7.37 12.85
C LYS A 59 4.65 -8.43 12.54
N GLY A 60 5.05 -9.70 12.57
CA GLY A 60 4.16 -10.85 12.30
C GLY A 60 4.03 -11.23 10.81
N LYS A 61 4.58 -10.42 9.89
CA LYS A 61 4.64 -10.72 8.45
C LYS A 61 6.06 -10.91 7.93
N GLY A 62 7.06 -10.39 8.63
CA GLY A 62 8.45 -10.39 8.18
C GLY A 62 8.70 -9.26 7.19
N MET A 63 9.66 -9.47 6.29
CA MET A 63 10.03 -8.46 5.29
C MET A 63 8.96 -8.37 4.20
N MET A 64 8.39 -7.18 4.04
CA MET A 64 7.42 -6.87 2.99
C MET A 64 7.96 -5.78 2.08
N LYS A 65 7.84 -5.98 0.77
CA LYS A 65 8.11 -4.91 -0.20
C LYS A 65 7.01 -3.87 -0.16
N THR A 66 7.43 -2.62 -0.25
CA THR A 66 6.53 -1.46 -0.21
C THR A 66 6.88 -0.50 -1.34
N TYR A 67 5.87 0.26 -1.76
CA TYR A 67 5.94 1.14 -2.91
C TYR A 67 5.33 2.49 -2.56
N TRP A 68 5.77 3.53 -3.25
CA TRP A 68 5.15 4.85 -3.27
C TRP A 68 4.26 4.97 -4.50
N LEU A 69 3.15 5.70 -4.35
CA LEU A 69 2.33 6.15 -5.46
C LEU A 69 2.57 7.65 -5.68
N GLU A 70 3.00 8.02 -6.88
CA GLU A 70 3.24 9.41 -7.32
C GLU A 70 2.38 9.79 -8.53
#